data_AF-A0A8X6W9W5-F1
#
_entry.id   AF-A0A8X6W9W5-F1
#
_cell.length_a   1.000
_cell.length_b   1.000
_cell.length_c   1.000
_cell.angle_alpha   90.00
_cell.angle_beta   90.00
_cell.angle_gamma   90.00
#
_symmetry.space_group_name_H-M   'P 1'
#
loop_
_entity.id
_entity.type
_entity.pdbx_description
1 polymer ?
#
loop_
_entity_poly.entity_id
_entity_poly.type
_entity_poly.pdbx_seq_one_letter_code
_entity_poly.pdbx_strand_id
1 'polypeptide(L)'
;MDHSAQSGTSTDNGHTGVAAPPKKHVPPITIDNVTNQAVLLKHLQDITKVKLEAKLIGTKLRIYPQMAYAYHRIRKYMDENSLEAYTYKLPEDKILRFVIRGLPTDMPPVEILSRLAAKIATVNECHIMRSKETGKAMPLFLFTLDKTEQLIMSPILAT
;
A
#
# COMPACT_ATOMS: atom_id res chain seq x y z
N MET A 1 -52.30 -11.12 24.65
CA MET A 1 -51.56 -9.96 25.16
C MET A 1 -50.35 -10.49 25.91
N ASP A 2 -49.21 -10.31 25.26
CA ASP A 2 -47.94 -9.90 25.85
C ASP A 2 -47.03 -10.86 26.63
N HIS A 3 -45.92 -11.14 25.93
CA HIS A 3 -44.52 -11.14 26.35
C HIS A 3 -43.95 -12.33 27.13
N SER A 4 -43.34 -13.25 26.35
CA SER A 4 -42.19 -14.05 26.76
C SER A 4 -41.03 -13.15 27.20
N ALA A 5 -40.59 -13.30 28.45
CA ALA A 5 -39.35 -12.75 28.96
C ALA A 5 -38.22 -13.78 28.79
N GLN A 6 -37.19 -13.44 28.02
CA GLN A 6 -35.93 -14.18 27.97
C GLN A 6 -34.77 -13.23 28.25
N SER A 7 -34.08 -13.48 29.36
CA SER A 7 -32.82 -12.88 29.79
C SER A 7 -32.21 -13.92 30.72
N GLY A 8 -30.98 -14.40 30.63
CA GLY A 8 -29.83 -14.14 29.78
C GLY A 8 -28.71 -14.85 30.54
N THR A 9 -28.28 -16.03 30.07
CA THR A 9 -27.15 -16.76 30.68
C THR A 9 -25.94 -16.55 29.79
N SER A 10 -25.04 -15.68 30.24
CA SER A 10 -23.69 -15.52 29.70
C SER A 10 -22.88 -16.75 30.05
N THR A 11 -22.53 -17.56 29.05
CA THR A 11 -21.46 -18.55 29.16
C THR A 11 -20.25 -17.99 28.43
N ASP A 12 -19.32 -17.45 29.23
CA ASP A 12 -17.96 -17.13 28.83
C ASP A 12 -17.25 -18.43 28.45
N ASN A 13 -16.75 -18.51 27.21
CA ASN A 13 -15.87 -19.57 26.76
C ASN A 13 -14.65 -18.92 26.10
N GLY A 14 -13.65 -18.68 26.92
CA GLY A 14 -12.31 -18.28 26.48
C GLY A 14 -11.71 -19.31 25.53
N HIS A 15 -11.41 -18.87 24.31
CA HIS A 15 -10.38 -19.47 23.48
C HIS A 15 -9.26 -18.44 23.29
N THR A 16 -8.20 -18.58 24.08
CA THR A 16 -6.88 -18.03 23.78
C THR A 16 -6.34 -18.72 22.52
N GLY A 17 -6.77 -18.25 21.35
CA GLY A 17 -6.08 -18.47 20.09
C GLY A 17 -5.13 -17.30 19.86
N VAL A 18 -3.82 -17.54 19.96
CA VAL A 18 -2.84 -16.63 19.35
C VAL A 18 -3.10 -16.65 17.85
N ALA A 19 -3.87 -15.66 17.37
CA ALA A 19 -4.18 -15.50 15.97
C ALA A 19 -2.87 -15.35 15.19
N ALA A 20 -2.63 -16.27 14.23
CA ALA A 20 -1.55 -16.11 13.28
C ALA A 20 -1.65 -14.72 12.63
N PRO A 21 -0.52 -14.03 12.40
CA PRO A 21 -0.55 -12.68 11.84
C PRO A 21 -1.37 -12.70 10.54
N PRO A 22 -2.28 -11.73 10.34
CA PRO A 22 -3.10 -11.68 9.14
C PRO A 22 -2.19 -11.69 7.93
N LYS A 23 -2.39 -12.66 7.02
CA LYS A 23 -1.62 -12.74 5.77
C LYS A 23 -1.69 -11.38 5.09
N LYS A 24 -0.54 -10.76 4.81
CA LYS A 24 -0.48 -9.48 4.10
C LYS A 24 -1.27 -9.65 2.80
N HIS A 25 -2.36 -8.91 2.66
CA HIS A 25 -3.26 -9.03 1.53
C HIS A 25 -2.57 -8.53 0.26
N VAL A 26 -2.29 -9.45 -0.67
CA VAL A 26 -1.76 -9.14 -2.00
C VAL A 26 -2.93 -8.90 -2.95
N PRO A 27 -3.03 -7.73 -3.61
CA PRO A 27 -4.17 -7.43 -4.45
C PRO A 27 -4.12 -8.25 -5.76
N PRO A 28 -5.28 -8.59 -6.32
CA PRO A 28 -5.36 -9.25 -7.60
C PRO A 28 -5.04 -8.29 -8.75
N ILE A 29 -4.44 -8.84 -9.81
CA ILE A 29 -4.11 -8.11 -11.03
C ILE A 29 -5.13 -8.52 -12.10
N THR A 30 -5.85 -7.55 -12.66
CA THR A 30 -6.81 -7.79 -13.75
C THR A 30 -6.21 -7.31 -15.05
N ILE A 31 -6.10 -8.19 -16.04
CA ILE A 31 -5.52 -7.90 -17.36
C ILE A 31 -6.65 -7.87 -18.38
N ASP A 32 -6.70 -6.80 -19.16
CA ASP A 32 -7.70 -6.62 -20.21
C ASP A 32 -7.20 -7.18 -21.55
N ASN A 33 -8.14 -7.45 -22.46
CA ASN A 33 -7.86 -7.82 -23.85
C ASN A 33 -6.91 -9.02 -24.03
N VAL A 34 -7.01 -10.03 -23.16
CA VAL A 34 -6.13 -11.21 -23.21
C VAL A 34 -6.59 -12.18 -24.30
N THR A 35 -5.91 -12.16 -25.45
CA THR A 35 -6.19 -13.05 -26.60
C THR A 35 -5.88 -14.52 -26.30
N ASN A 36 -4.82 -14.81 -25.54
CA ASN A 36 -4.40 -16.18 -25.22
C ASN A 36 -4.08 -16.36 -23.74
N GLN A 37 -5.11 -16.67 -22.95
CA GLN A 37 -5.07 -16.68 -21.49
C GLN A 37 -4.21 -17.80 -20.91
N ALA A 38 -4.30 -19.00 -21.48
CA ALA A 38 -3.54 -20.16 -21.00
C ALA A 38 -2.04 -19.95 -21.22
N VAL A 39 -1.65 -19.41 -22.38
CA VAL A 39 -0.26 -19.09 -22.69
C VAL A 39 0.25 -17.98 -21.78
N LEU A 40 -0.53 -16.91 -21.59
CA LEU A 40 -0.15 -15.82 -20.69
C LEU A 40 0.00 -16.32 -19.25
N LEU A 41 -0.95 -17.09 -18.73
CA LEU A 41 -0.89 -17.62 -17.37
C LEU A 41 0.33 -18.53 -17.17
N LYS A 42 0.61 -19.42 -18.14
CA LYS A 42 1.79 -20.28 -18.11
C LYS A 42 3.08 -19.47 -18.10
N HIS A 43 3.18 -18.47 -18.97
CA HIS A 43 4.34 -17.58 -19.01
C HIS A 43 4.54 -16.83 -17.68
N LEU A 44 3.45 -16.34 -17.07
CA LEU A 44 3.51 -15.66 -15.78
C LEU A 44 3.94 -16.61 -14.65
N GLN A 45 3.51 -17.87 -14.67
CA GLN A 45 4.01 -18.90 -13.75
C GLN A 45 5.50 -19.20 -14.01
N ASP A 46 5.93 -19.23 -15.27
CA ASP A 46 7.33 -19.48 -15.64
C ASP A 46 8.26 -18.34 -15.19
N ILE A 47 7.85 -17.07 -15.30
CA ILE A 47 8.67 -15.96 -14.81
C ILE A 47 8.65 -15.89 -13.29
N THR A 48 7.51 -16.14 -12.64
CA THR A 48 7.39 -15.99 -11.18
C THR A 48 7.91 -17.20 -10.41
N LYS A 49 8.05 -18.36 -11.06
CA LYS A 49 8.43 -19.64 -10.46
C LYS A 49 7.48 -20.07 -9.32
N VAL A 50 6.24 -19.59 -9.34
CA VAL A 50 5.19 -19.95 -8.38
C VAL A 50 3.90 -20.30 -9.11
N LYS A 51 3.09 -21.16 -8.48
CA LYS A 51 1.74 -21.43 -8.97
C LYS A 51 0.88 -20.17 -8.78
N LEU A 52 0.24 -19.74 -9.86
CA LEU A 52 -0.68 -18.60 -9.88
C LEU A 52 -2.11 -19.11 -10.06
N GLU A 53 -3.01 -18.59 -9.23
CA GLU A 53 -4.45 -18.77 -9.43
C GLU A 53 -4.96 -17.65 -10.34
N ALA A 54 -5.84 -18.00 -11.27
CA ALA A 54 -6.46 -17.03 -12.17
C ALA A 54 -7.93 -17.38 -12.41
N LYS A 55 -8.74 -16.34 -12.61
CA LYS A 55 -10.16 -16.43 -12.94
C LYS A 55 -10.45 -15.57 -14.16
N LEU A 56 -11.16 -16.14 -15.11
CA LEU A 56 -11.72 -15.40 -16.23
C LEU A 56 -12.97 -14.63 -15.78
N ILE A 57 -13.03 -13.34 -16.11
CA ILE A 57 -14.17 -12.46 -15.84
C ILE A 57 -14.51 -11.74 -17.15
N GLY A 58 -15.45 -12.27 -17.90
CA GLY A 58 -15.75 -11.79 -19.25
C GLY A 58 -14.54 -11.98 -20.18
N THR A 59 -14.04 -10.90 -20.76
CA THR A 59 -12.81 -10.89 -21.59
C THR A 59 -11.53 -10.64 -20.80
N LYS A 60 -11.63 -10.48 -19.47
CA LYS A 60 -10.52 -10.07 -18.60
C LYS A 60 -9.97 -11.26 -17.81
N LEU A 61 -8.65 -11.36 -17.73
CA LEU A 61 -7.98 -12.36 -16.90
C LEU A 61 -7.61 -11.76 -15.55
N ARG A 62 -8.23 -12.24 -14.46
CA ARG A 62 -7.90 -11.79 -13.10
C ARG A 62 -7.00 -12.81 -12.40
N ILE A 63 -5.79 -12.41 -12.06
CA ILE A 63 -4.75 -13.21 -11.42
C ILE A 63 -4.70 -12.88 -9.92
N TYR A 64 -4.50 -13.91 -9.10
CA TYR A 64 -4.40 -13.82 -7.64
C TYR A 64 -2.99 -14.26 -7.19
N PRO A 65 -2.01 -13.34 -7.16
CA PRO A 65 -0.69 -13.63 -6.62
C PRO A 65 -0.79 -13.81 -5.09
N GLN A 66 -0.21 -14.89 -4.56
CA GLN A 66 -0.19 -15.14 -3.11
C GLN A 66 0.95 -14.41 -2.39
N MET A 67 1.93 -13.86 -3.14
CA MET A 67 3.16 -13.27 -2.62
C MET A 67 3.46 -11.92 -3.29
N ALA A 68 3.97 -10.96 -2.53
CA ALA A 68 4.34 -9.62 -3.04
C ALA A 68 5.39 -9.70 -4.15
N TYR A 69 6.37 -10.60 -4.04
CA TYR A 69 7.37 -10.85 -5.09
C TYR A 69 6.74 -11.21 -6.44
N ALA A 70 5.80 -12.17 -6.45
CA ALA A 70 5.11 -12.59 -7.67
C ALA A 70 4.28 -11.44 -8.25
N TYR A 71 3.60 -10.69 -7.38
CA TYR A 71 2.86 -9.49 -7.75
C TYR A 71 3.76 -8.47 -8.48
N HIS A 72 4.91 -8.10 -7.90
CA HIS A 72 5.83 -7.14 -8.52
C HIS A 72 6.39 -7.62 -9.85
N ARG A 73 6.74 -8.91 -9.94
CA ARG A 73 7.27 -9.47 -11.19
C ARG A 73 6.21 -9.49 -12.29
N ILE A 74 4.96 -9.84 -11.97
CA ILE A 74 3.84 -9.76 -12.92
C ILE A 74 3.62 -8.30 -13.31
N ARG A 75 3.60 -7.36 -12.36
CA ARG A 75 3.39 -5.95 -12.65
C ARG A 75 4.47 -5.37 -13.56
N LYS A 76 5.74 -5.65 -13.25
CA LYS A 76 6.88 -5.27 -14.07
C LYS A 76 6.76 -5.80 -15.49
N TYR A 77 6.36 -7.06 -15.65
CA TYR A 77 6.11 -7.63 -16.97
C TYR A 77 4.98 -6.88 -17.71
N MET A 78 3.88 -6.51 -17.03
CA MET A 78 2.81 -5.74 -17.67
C MET A 78 3.31 -4.37 -18.17
N ASP A 79 4.09 -3.68 -17.33
CA ASP A 79 4.64 -2.37 -17.67
C ASP A 79 5.65 -2.47 -18.84
N GLU A 80 6.51 -3.49 -18.85
CA GLU A 80 7.50 -3.74 -19.92
C GLU A 80 6.87 -4.12 -21.26
N ASN A 81 5.72 -4.81 -21.23
CA ASN A 81 5.03 -5.28 -22.44
C ASN A 81 3.83 -4.40 -22.83
N SER A 82 3.67 -3.24 -22.19
CA SER A 82 2.55 -2.31 -22.41
C SER A 82 1.16 -2.98 -22.37
N LEU A 83 0.99 -3.96 -21.47
CA LEU A 83 -0.29 -4.65 -21.31
C LEU A 83 -1.23 -3.83 -20.42
N GLU A 84 -2.48 -3.65 -20.87
CA GLU A 84 -3.51 -2.98 -20.09
C GLU A 84 -3.90 -3.83 -18.87
N ALA A 85 -3.37 -3.47 -17.71
CA ALA A 85 -3.61 -4.17 -16.46
C ALA A 85 -3.96 -3.21 -15.30
N TYR A 86 -4.93 -3.61 -14.48
CA TYR A 86 -5.46 -2.85 -13.35
C TYR A 86 -5.24 -3.62 -12.04
N THR A 87 -4.71 -2.93 -11.03
CA THR A 87 -4.52 -3.47 -9.68
C THR A 87 -4.38 -2.35 -8.64
N TYR A 88 -4.78 -2.62 -7.40
CA TYR A 88 -4.52 -1.75 -6.26
C TYR A 88 -3.04 -1.80 -5.87
N LYS A 89 -2.50 -0.70 -5.32
CA LYS A 89 -1.14 -0.69 -4.78
C LYS A 89 -1.04 -1.53 -3.51
N LEU A 90 0.03 -2.31 -3.37
CA LEU A 90 0.32 -3.03 -2.13
C LEU A 90 0.53 -2.05 -0.97
N PRO A 91 0.25 -2.44 0.29
CA PRO A 91 0.60 -1.63 1.46
C PRO A 91 2.09 -1.25 1.48
N GLU A 92 2.96 -2.16 1.02
CA GLU A 92 4.41 -1.95 0.91
C GLU A 92 4.82 -0.97 -0.19
N ASP A 93 3.90 -0.65 -1.11
CA ASP A 93 4.08 0.38 -2.15
C ASP A 93 3.46 1.73 -1.77
N LYS A 94 2.89 1.84 -0.57
CA LYS A 94 2.40 3.12 -0.07
C LYS A 94 3.59 4.00 0.30
N ILE A 95 3.70 5.11 -0.41
CA ILE A 95 4.63 6.19 -0.09
C ILE A 95 4.17 6.82 1.23
N LEU A 96 5.05 6.83 2.24
CA LEU A 96 4.75 7.52 3.49
C LEU A 96 4.95 9.03 3.28
N ARG A 97 3.92 9.80 3.62
CA ARG A 97 3.95 11.26 3.57
C ARG A 97 3.49 11.81 4.89
N PHE A 98 4.16 12.85 5.37
CA PHE A 98 3.78 13.56 6.59
C PHE A 98 3.83 15.06 6.37
N VAL A 99 3.09 15.80 7.19
CA VAL A 99 3.00 17.26 7.10
C VAL A 99 3.57 17.86 8.37
N ILE A 100 4.58 18.72 8.25
CA ILE A 100 5.02 19.58 9.35
C ILE A 100 4.29 20.92 9.23
N ARG A 101 3.73 21.36 10.36
CA ARG A 101 3.05 22.65 10.49
C ARG A 101 3.95 23.65 11.21
N GLY A 102 3.75 24.94 10.95
CA GLY A 102 4.40 26.03 11.69
C GLY A 102 5.83 26.33 11.23
N LEU A 103 6.24 25.83 10.06
CA LEU A 103 7.52 26.20 9.47
C LEU A 103 7.41 27.56 8.74
N PRO A 104 8.49 28.36 8.71
CA PRO A 104 8.53 29.62 7.99
C PRO A 104 8.29 29.42 6.50
N THR A 105 7.42 30.22 5.90
CA THR A 105 7.04 30.12 4.46
C THR A 105 8.01 30.86 3.53
N ASP A 106 8.87 31.69 4.10
CA ASP A 106 9.96 32.44 3.46
C ASP A 106 11.22 31.59 3.23
N MET A 107 11.37 30.48 3.95
CA MET A 107 12.47 29.56 3.76
C MET A 107 12.25 28.64 2.54
N PRO A 108 13.25 28.47 1.65
CA PRO A 108 13.14 27.58 0.51
C PRO A 108 12.93 26.11 0.94
N PRO A 109 12.04 25.33 0.28
CA PRO A 109 11.82 23.92 0.59
C PRO A 109 13.09 23.06 0.58
N VAL A 110 14.06 23.40 -0.27
CA VAL A 110 15.36 22.72 -0.38
C VAL A 110 16.19 22.88 0.90
N GLU A 111 16.19 24.07 1.50
CA GLU A 111 16.92 24.32 2.74
C GLU A 111 16.27 23.58 3.92
N ILE A 112 14.94 23.60 4.00
CA ILE A 112 14.18 22.85 4.99
C ILE A 112 14.46 21.35 4.85
N LEU A 113 14.45 20.83 3.63
CA LEU A 113 14.74 19.44 3.33
C LEU A 113 16.15 19.06 3.78
N SER A 114 17.16 19.87 3.46
CA SER A 114 18.55 19.61 3.87
C SER A 114 18.70 19.53 5.41
N ARG A 115 18.09 20.47 6.14
CA ARG A 115 18.11 20.47 7.61
C ARG A 115 17.38 19.27 8.21
N LEU A 116 16.29 18.82 7.58
CA LEU A 116 15.52 17.68 8.04
C LEU A 116 16.20 16.35 7.69
N ALA A 117 16.78 16.24 6.50
CA ALA A 117 17.51 15.06 6.04
C ALA A 117 18.72 14.75 6.95
N ALA A 118 19.38 15.79 7.49
CA ALA A 118 20.43 15.65 8.48
C ALA A 118 19.96 15.01 9.82
N LYS A 119 18.66 15.04 10.10
CA LYS A 119 18.05 14.46 11.31
C LYS A 119 17.27 13.17 11.03
N ILE A 120 16.71 13.05 9.83
CA ILE A 120 15.86 11.95 9.37
C ILE A 120 16.39 11.52 8.01
N ALA A 121 17.21 10.46 7.99
CA ALA A 121 17.96 10.02 6.81
C ALA A 121 17.09 9.59 5.61
N THR A 122 15.78 9.42 5.81
CA THR A 122 14.86 8.87 4.81
C THR A 122 13.99 9.93 4.14
N VAL A 123 14.16 11.24 4.38
CA VAL A 123 13.32 12.26 3.72
C VAL A 123 13.90 12.66 2.37
N ASN A 124 13.13 12.50 1.29
CA ASN A 124 13.60 12.76 -0.07
C ASN A 124 12.91 13.89 -0.81
N GLU A 125 11.69 14.27 -0.42
CA GLU A 125 10.99 15.37 -1.07
C GLU A 125 10.36 16.28 -0.04
N CYS A 126 10.31 17.58 -0.35
CA CYS A 126 9.68 18.62 0.46
C CYS A 126 8.89 19.56 -0.45
N HIS A 127 7.61 19.76 -0.13
CA HIS A 127 6.72 20.64 -0.88
C HIS A 127 5.97 21.57 0.06
N ILE A 128 6.04 22.88 -0.19
CA ILE A 128 5.18 23.85 0.50
C ILE A 128 3.74 23.71 0.00
N MET A 129 2.79 23.62 0.92
CA MET A 129 1.37 23.56 0.59
C MET A 129 0.84 24.98 0.37
N ARG A 130 -0.09 25.12 -0.57
CA ARG A 130 -0.73 26.39 -0.90
C ARG A 130 -2.22 26.32 -0.59
N SER A 131 -2.78 27.44 -0.16
CA SER A 131 -4.23 27.57 0.01
C SER A 131 -4.91 27.34 -1.34
N LYS A 132 -5.94 26.48 -1.36
CA LYS A 132 -6.73 26.24 -2.56
C LYS A 132 -7.51 27.48 -3.00
N GLU A 133 -7.90 28.33 -2.05
CA GLU A 133 -8.70 29.52 -2.30
C GLU A 133 -7.85 30.70 -2.76
N THR A 134 -6.69 30.93 -2.13
CA THR A 134 -5.87 32.13 -2.37
C THR A 134 -4.57 31.88 -3.12
N GLY A 135 -4.18 30.61 -3.33
CA GLY A 135 -2.89 30.23 -3.95
C GLY A 135 -1.65 30.56 -3.12
N LYS A 136 -1.82 31.25 -1.98
CA LYS A 136 -0.73 31.67 -1.11
C LYS A 136 -0.12 30.47 -0.38
N ALA A 137 1.19 30.55 -0.14
CA ALA A 137 1.91 29.58 0.67
C ALA A 137 1.34 29.53 2.09
N MET A 138 1.15 28.32 2.61
CA MET A 138 0.77 28.07 3.99
C MET A 138 2.00 27.58 4.76
N PRO A 139 2.05 27.74 6.09
CA PRO A 139 3.11 27.19 6.94
C PRO A 139 2.91 25.67 7.14
N LEU A 140 2.75 24.95 6.02
CA LEU A 140 2.47 23.53 5.92
C LEU A 140 3.41 22.96 4.85
N PHE A 141 4.28 22.06 5.25
CA PHE A 141 5.23 21.42 4.34
C PHE A 141 4.98 19.92 4.32
N LEU A 142 4.73 19.40 3.13
CA LEU A 142 4.53 17.99 2.86
C LEU A 142 5.87 17.35 2.54
N PHE A 143 6.24 16.36 3.35
CA PHE A 143 7.44 15.58 3.15
C PHE A 143 7.11 14.17 2.66
N THR A 144 7.94 13.66 1.76
CA THR A 144 7.88 12.29 1.27
C THR A 144 9.08 11.52 1.81
N LEU A 145 8.84 10.36 2.44
CA LEU A 145 9.90 9.45 2.85
C LEU A 145 10.25 8.46 1.75
N ASP A 146 11.54 8.16 1.69
CA ASP A 146 12.10 7.03 0.98
C ASP A 146 11.63 5.70 1.56
N LYS A 147 11.55 4.73 0.66
CA LYS A 147 11.19 3.35 0.96
C LYS A 147 12.28 2.62 1.77
N THR A 148 13.44 3.25 1.99
CA THR A 148 14.60 2.67 2.68
C THR A 148 14.24 2.32 4.12
N GLU A 149 13.95 1.03 4.31
CA GLU A 149 13.70 0.35 5.57
C GLU A 149 12.73 1.07 6.53
N GLN A 150 11.43 0.97 6.24
CA GLN A 150 10.35 1.12 7.24
C GLN A 150 10.51 0.20 8.48
N LEU A 151 11.60 -0.56 8.59
CA LEU A 151 11.97 -1.44 9.70
C LEU A 151 12.51 -0.70 10.93
N ILE A 152 12.95 0.56 10.83
CA ILE A 152 13.65 1.23 11.95
C ILE A 152 12.70 2.10 12.83
N MET A 153 11.46 2.33 12.41
CA MET A 153 10.50 3.19 13.15
C MET A 153 9.25 2.46 13.64
N SER A 154 9.40 1.24 14.16
CA SER A 154 8.46 0.67 15.14
C SER A 154 8.91 1.09 16.56
N PRO A 155 7.99 1.30 17.51
CA PRO A 155 8.06 2.39 18.48
C PRO A 155 9.11 2.18 19.58
N ILE A 156 10.13 3.05 19.63
CA ILE A 156 10.95 3.30 20.83
C ILE A 156 10.36 4.48 21.61
N LEU A 157 9.05 4.46 21.85
CA LEU A 157 8.40 5.36 22.80
C LEU A 157 7.44 4.55 23.68
N ALA A 158 8.05 3.65 24.45
CA ALA A 158 7.46 3.03 25.62
C ALA A 158 8.55 2.92 26.69
N THR A 159 8.92 4.05 27.28
CA THR A 159 9.53 4.13 28.62
C THR A 159 9.21 5.50 29.18
#